data_AF-A0A821XAE8-F1
#
_entry.id   AF-A0A821XAE8-F1
#
_cell.length_a   1.000
_cell.length_b   1.000
_cell.length_c   1.000
_cell.angle_alpha   90.00
_cell.angle_beta   90.00
_cell.angle_gamma   90.00
#
_symmetry.space_group_name_H-M   'P 1'
#
loop_
_entity.id
_entity.type
_entity.pdbx_description
1 polymer ?
#
loop_
_entity_poly.entity_id
_entity_poly.type
_entity_poly.pdbx_seq_one_letter_code
_entity_poly.pdbx_strand_id
1 'polypeptide(L)'
;ASSDNLAYVIYTSGSTGKPKGVMIEHLGVINLKIVVTDLFQVKSKAESVSTLINYVFDPFVNHMTYALLNSQILIINRYGSTETTIASHERFYYLGEKRVNQTIGKQIANTSSYVLDKKLNQLPIGAIGELYIGGIGVARGYLNRPELTAERFLPNPFQTDEEKQQGKNARIYKTGDLVRWLRNGELEYLGRNDFQVKIRGLRIELGEIEAVLSSYQGVNRSVVLAKDHKKQNTGTPSTNYLVGYYVSDNDIDESDLKLFMQIKLPDYMIPNRLMRIDKIPVTINGKLDAKALPDIDFSADESNYCTPRNELEVKLCEIWSDILGIEKVGITDDFFRLGGDSIGSLRIVGRIEMDLDLHVSVKDVFECRTIESFCQNVFKKNCNEKIRKLCDIHCYEQEVSNGEVPLLPIQEWFFMKYSTGMSHWNQAFLIETPILDQDRLEDSLIKLIDYHDAFKLRFKRVGDVKYFQYYDDSVNFPGILPFNHLDVSSLGQSENSVILLRDILTKWQSQFDIEKGPLWAIGYLNGFAEGRAQVWFAMHHLIVDTVSWRIICDDLRRLYDGSSNLGKKGSSYGEWSRCVQSYGTRKSMTEGVYWRNLVRNVCYFNDNLSKNSGTSANRLATNA
;
A
#
# COMPACT_ATOMS: atom_id res chain seq x y z
N ALA A 1 -10.78 -33.14 16.23
CA ALA A 1 -9.62 -32.50 15.57
C ALA A 1 -8.43 -32.61 16.52
N SER A 2 -7.26 -33.05 16.03
CA SER A 2 -6.01 -33.09 16.80
C SER A 2 -5.28 -31.74 16.71
N SER A 3 -4.34 -31.46 17.61
CA SER A 3 -3.40 -30.33 17.51
C SER A 3 -2.54 -30.36 16.26
N ASP A 4 -2.36 -31.55 15.71
CA ASP A 4 -1.50 -31.85 14.55
C ASP A 4 -2.29 -31.75 13.23
N ASN A 5 -3.59 -31.41 13.32
CA ASN A 5 -4.39 -31.10 12.16
C ASN A 5 -4.04 -29.69 11.63
N LEU A 6 -4.19 -29.49 10.32
CA LEU A 6 -3.97 -28.20 9.68
C LEU A 6 -4.93 -27.13 10.22
N ALA A 7 -4.37 -25.99 10.61
CA ALA A 7 -5.08 -24.77 10.96
C ALA A 7 -5.31 -23.86 9.75
N TYR A 8 -4.31 -23.70 8.89
CA TYR A 8 -4.43 -22.90 7.66
C TYR A 8 -3.36 -23.26 6.61
N VAL A 9 -3.58 -22.79 5.38
CA VAL A 9 -2.61 -22.88 4.27
C VAL A 9 -2.47 -21.49 3.62
N ILE A 10 -1.24 -20.99 3.50
CA ILE A 10 -0.95 -19.69 2.85
C ILE A 10 -0.07 -19.90 1.62
N TYR A 11 -0.36 -19.17 0.54
CA TYR A 11 0.40 -19.24 -0.71
C TYR A 11 1.46 -18.15 -0.79
N THR A 12 2.68 -18.53 -1.13
CA THR A 12 3.82 -17.63 -1.32
C THR A 12 4.22 -17.57 -2.79
N SER A 13 4.68 -16.42 -3.27
CA SER A 13 5.18 -16.27 -4.64
C SER A 13 6.45 -17.10 -4.82
N GLY A 14 6.38 -18.18 -5.59
CA GLY A 14 7.53 -18.99 -5.89
C GLY A 14 8.48 -18.29 -6.85
N SER A 15 9.78 -18.43 -6.61
CA SER A 15 10.92 -18.03 -7.48
C SER A 15 10.92 -18.66 -8.89
N THR A 16 9.83 -19.29 -9.31
CA THR A 16 9.65 -20.01 -10.58
C THR A 16 8.36 -19.57 -11.31
N GLY A 17 7.68 -18.53 -10.85
CA GLY A 17 6.41 -18.04 -11.43
C GLY A 17 5.17 -18.83 -11.03
N LYS A 18 5.28 -19.88 -10.20
CA LYS A 18 4.14 -20.64 -9.65
C LYS A 18 4.04 -20.48 -8.12
N PRO A 19 2.85 -20.20 -7.55
CA PRO A 19 2.67 -20.09 -6.10
C PRO A 19 2.95 -21.39 -5.34
N LYS A 20 3.47 -21.30 -4.11
CA LYS A 20 3.76 -22.43 -3.21
C LYS A 20 2.87 -22.36 -1.97
N GLY A 21 2.10 -23.41 -1.67
CA GLY A 21 1.26 -23.49 -0.48
C GLY A 21 2.03 -23.99 0.75
N VAL A 22 1.99 -23.25 1.84
CA VAL A 22 2.62 -23.57 3.13
C VAL A 22 1.54 -24.04 4.10
N MET A 23 1.65 -25.26 4.61
CA MET A 23 0.65 -25.90 5.49
C MET A 23 1.05 -25.75 6.96
N ILE A 24 0.18 -25.14 7.78
CA ILE A 24 0.43 -24.88 9.20
C ILE A 24 -0.58 -25.62 10.07
N GLU A 25 -0.11 -26.29 11.12
CA GLU A 25 -0.92 -27.05 12.09
C GLU A 25 -1.40 -26.19 13.27
N HIS A 26 -2.50 -26.60 13.91
CA HIS A 26 -3.07 -25.92 15.08
C HIS A 26 -2.09 -25.77 16.24
N LEU A 27 -1.22 -26.76 16.46
CA LEU A 27 -0.18 -26.71 17.48
C LEU A 27 0.77 -25.53 17.27
N GLY A 28 1.15 -25.25 16.02
CA GLY A 28 2.01 -24.11 15.68
C GLY A 28 1.38 -22.77 16.03
N VAL A 29 0.07 -22.64 15.79
CA VAL A 29 -0.70 -21.42 16.10
C VAL A 29 -0.87 -21.23 17.60
N ILE A 30 -1.23 -22.29 18.33
CA ILE A 30 -1.43 -22.22 19.79
C ILE A 30 -0.11 -22.00 20.53
N ASN A 31 0.97 -22.67 20.11
CA ASN A 31 2.29 -22.48 20.70
C ASN A 31 2.75 -21.02 20.56
N LEU A 32 2.62 -20.44 19.37
CA LEU A 32 2.91 -19.02 19.15
C LEU A 32 2.08 -18.12 20.08
N LYS A 33 0.80 -18.44 20.28
CA LYS A 33 -0.09 -17.64 21.13
C LYS A 33 0.26 -17.70 22.61
N ILE A 34 0.48 -18.90 23.16
CA ILE A 34 0.77 -19.12 24.58
C ILE A 34 2.06 -18.38 24.94
N VAL A 35 3.13 -18.65 24.17
CA VAL A 35 4.44 -18.04 24.39
C VAL A 35 4.32 -16.52 24.38
N VAL A 36 3.57 -15.97 23.43
CA VAL A 36 3.48 -14.53 23.28
C VAL A 36 2.58 -13.87 24.34
N THR A 37 1.53 -14.56 24.79
CA THR A 37 0.66 -14.05 25.87
C THR A 37 1.43 -13.95 27.19
N ASP A 38 2.24 -14.96 27.50
CA ASP A 38 3.08 -14.99 28.68
C ASP A 38 4.23 -13.98 28.60
N LEU A 39 4.86 -13.84 27.42
CA LEU A 39 5.96 -12.87 27.22
C LEU A 39 5.51 -11.42 27.41
N PHE A 40 4.28 -11.10 27.04
CA PHE A 40 3.71 -9.75 27.08
C PHE A 40 2.82 -9.50 28.30
N GLN A 41 2.69 -10.46 29.23
CA GLN A 41 1.80 -10.39 30.40
C GLN A 41 0.38 -9.87 30.08
N VAL A 42 -0.19 -10.32 28.97
CA VAL A 42 -1.40 -9.69 28.45
C VAL A 42 -2.61 -10.04 29.33
N LYS A 43 -3.23 -9.01 29.94
CA LYS A 43 -4.42 -9.16 30.80
C LYS A 43 -5.72 -8.89 30.04
N SER A 44 -6.79 -9.56 30.47
CA SER A 44 -8.04 -9.80 29.72
C SER A 44 -9.00 -8.61 29.47
N LYS A 45 -8.54 -7.35 29.48
CA LYS A 45 -9.46 -6.18 29.43
C LYS A 45 -8.93 -5.02 28.59
N ALA A 46 -9.23 -5.02 27.28
CA ALA A 46 -9.48 -3.83 26.43
C ALA A 46 -9.88 -4.24 24.99
N GLU A 47 -10.40 -3.29 24.20
CA GLU A 47 -11.53 -3.49 23.26
C GLU A 47 -11.24 -3.47 21.73
N SER A 48 -10.01 -3.32 21.22
CA SER A 48 -9.78 -3.43 19.75
C SER A 48 -8.35 -3.72 19.28
N VAL A 49 -8.24 -4.43 18.15
CA VAL A 49 -6.98 -4.70 17.42
C VAL A 49 -7.14 -4.28 15.96
N SER A 50 -6.21 -3.47 15.46
CA SER A 50 -6.18 -3.05 14.05
C SER A 50 -5.41 -4.06 13.21
N THR A 51 -6.01 -4.50 12.10
CA THR A 51 -5.41 -5.45 11.16
C THR A 51 -5.11 -4.74 9.83
N LEU A 52 -3.86 -4.33 9.66
CA LEU A 52 -3.39 -3.72 8.39
C LEU A 52 -2.83 -4.76 7.41
N ILE A 53 -2.83 -6.04 7.81
CA ILE A 53 -2.23 -7.15 7.08
C ILE A 53 -3.34 -7.92 6.37
N ASN A 54 -3.17 -8.13 5.06
CA ASN A 54 -4.15 -8.87 4.26
C ASN A 54 -4.20 -10.35 4.72
N TYR A 55 -5.41 -10.92 4.79
CA TYR A 55 -5.69 -12.30 5.23
C TYR A 55 -4.99 -13.38 4.40
N VAL A 56 -4.48 -13.04 3.22
CA VAL A 56 -3.67 -13.93 2.38
C VAL A 56 -2.22 -14.08 2.86
N PHE A 57 -1.83 -13.41 3.94
CA PHE A 57 -0.51 -13.55 4.57
C PHE A 57 -0.64 -14.07 6.00
N ASP A 58 0.30 -14.93 6.42
CA ASP A 58 0.32 -15.54 7.75
C ASP A 58 0.34 -14.58 8.96
N PRO A 59 0.82 -13.31 8.91
CA PRO A 59 0.81 -12.46 10.09
C PRO A 59 -0.60 -11.97 10.42
N PHE A 60 -1.53 -12.04 9.46
CA PHE A 60 -2.96 -11.82 9.73
C PHE A 60 -3.50 -12.83 10.74
N VAL A 61 -3.10 -14.10 10.67
CA VAL A 61 -3.56 -15.12 11.62
C VAL A 61 -3.08 -14.80 13.04
N ASN A 62 -1.86 -14.27 13.16
CA ASN A 62 -1.32 -13.81 14.43
C ASN A 62 -2.09 -12.57 14.95
N HIS A 63 -2.31 -11.56 14.11
CA HIS A 63 -3.06 -10.36 14.49
C HIS A 63 -4.50 -10.69 14.87
N MET A 64 -5.15 -11.58 14.13
CA MET A 64 -6.50 -12.06 14.39
C MET A 64 -6.57 -12.86 15.71
N THR A 65 -5.60 -13.73 16.00
CA THR A 65 -5.55 -14.45 17.28
C THR A 65 -5.10 -13.57 18.46
N TYR A 66 -4.43 -12.43 18.24
CA TYR A 66 -4.31 -11.38 19.26
C TYR A 66 -5.62 -10.63 19.46
N ALA A 67 -6.28 -10.22 18.37
CA ALA A 67 -7.55 -9.50 18.37
C ALA A 67 -8.64 -10.23 19.12
N LEU A 68 -8.81 -11.51 18.81
CA LEU A 68 -9.82 -12.36 19.42
C LEU A 68 -9.53 -12.62 20.90
N LEU A 69 -8.33 -12.32 21.40
CA LEU A 69 -7.90 -12.76 22.72
C LEU A 69 -7.40 -11.65 23.67
N ASN A 70 -6.85 -10.47 23.25
CA ASN A 70 -5.90 -9.70 24.12
C ASN A 70 -5.50 -8.19 23.81
N SER A 71 -6.27 -7.33 23.14
CA SER A 71 -5.92 -5.93 22.68
C SER A 71 -4.85 -5.02 23.40
N GLN A 72 -3.71 -4.68 22.73
CA GLN A 72 -2.85 -3.46 22.93
C GLN A 72 -2.07 -3.07 21.62
N ILE A 73 -1.64 -1.79 21.44
CA ILE A 73 -0.80 -1.33 20.31
C ILE A 73 0.69 -1.33 20.70
N LEU A 74 1.47 -2.10 19.94
CA LEU A 74 2.91 -2.31 20.11
C LEU A 74 3.58 -2.13 18.74
N ILE A 75 4.56 -1.22 18.62
CA ILE A 75 5.34 -1.06 17.38
C ILE A 75 6.52 -2.03 17.44
N ILE A 76 6.60 -2.94 16.47
CA ILE A 76 7.69 -3.92 16.41
C ILE A 76 8.46 -3.72 15.10
N ASN A 77 9.74 -3.37 15.20
CA ASN A 77 10.65 -3.46 14.08
C ASN A 77 11.19 -4.89 14.01
N ARG A 78 10.72 -5.64 13.02
CA ARG A 78 11.12 -7.03 12.80
C ARG A 78 12.13 -7.12 11.66
N TYR A 79 13.16 -7.91 11.88
CA TYR A 79 14.12 -8.27 10.85
C TYR A 79 14.16 -9.79 10.72
N GLY A 80 14.14 -10.26 9.48
CA GLY A 80 14.34 -11.64 9.12
C GLY A 80 14.18 -11.83 7.63
N SER A 81 14.79 -12.89 7.12
CA SER A 81 14.60 -13.35 5.75
C SER A 81 13.54 -14.45 5.73
N THR A 82 12.96 -14.71 4.57
CA THR A 82 12.00 -15.82 4.40
C THR A 82 12.64 -17.16 4.77
N GLU A 83 13.93 -17.33 4.49
CA GLU A 83 14.75 -18.49 4.82
C GLU A 83 14.93 -18.74 6.31
N THR A 84 14.58 -17.77 7.15
CA THR A 84 14.63 -17.86 8.61
C THR A 84 13.25 -17.71 9.26
N THR A 85 12.19 -17.94 8.49
CA THR A 85 10.79 -17.96 8.95
C THR A 85 10.34 -16.63 9.56
N ILE A 86 9.98 -15.68 8.69
CA ILE A 86 9.39 -14.37 9.01
C ILE A 86 10.40 -13.41 9.66
N ALA A 87 10.82 -13.69 10.89
CA ALA A 87 11.65 -12.84 11.70
C ALA A 87 12.69 -13.69 12.42
N SER A 88 13.89 -13.14 12.59
CA SER A 88 14.94 -13.67 13.45
C SER A 88 15.27 -12.72 14.59
N HIS A 89 15.01 -11.42 14.39
CA HIS A 89 15.23 -10.38 15.39
C HIS A 89 14.05 -9.43 15.48
N GLU A 90 13.79 -8.93 16.69
CA GLU A 90 12.75 -7.96 16.95
C GLU A 90 13.23 -6.86 17.89
N ARG A 91 12.88 -5.62 17.55
CA ARG A 91 12.93 -4.47 18.46
C ARG A 91 11.53 -3.93 18.70
N PHE A 92 11.13 -3.90 19.95
CA PHE A 92 9.87 -3.33 20.41
C PHE A 92 10.04 -1.85 20.69
N TYR A 93 9.22 -0.97 20.13
CA TYR A 93 9.20 0.45 20.45
C TYR A 93 7.97 0.76 21.29
N TYR A 94 8.20 1.42 22.42
CA TYR A 94 7.12 1.98 23.24
C TYR A 94 6.70 3.35 22.71
N LEU A 95 5.46 3.74 22.98
CA LEU A 95 4.94 5.04 22.58
C LEU A 95 5.82 6.17 23.15
N GLY A 96 6.39 7.01 22.30
CA GLY A 96 7.29 8.10 22.67
C GLY A 96 8.79 7.76 22.64
N GLU A 97 9.18 6.51 22.40
CA GLU A 97 10.58 6.13 22.25
C GLU A 97 11.16 6.64 20.91
N LYS A 98 12.21 7.47 20.95
CA LYS A 98 12.90 7.94 19.74
C LYS A 98 13.69 6.80 19.11
N ARG A 99 13.62 6.68 17.77
CA ARG A 99 14.43 5.72 17.01
C ARG A 99 15.89 6.15 17.02
N VAL A 100 16.69 5.52 17.86
CA VAL A 100 18.15 5.71 17.92
C VAL A 100 18.81 4.52 17.23
N ASN A 101 19.62 4.79 16.20
CA ASN A 101 20.34 3.81 15.38
C ASN A 101 19.43 2.91 14.50
N GLN A 102 20.05 2.19 13.56
CA GLN A 102 19.35 1.21 12.70
C GLN A 102 19.27 -0.17 13.38
N THR A 103 18.92 -0.20 14.66
CA THR A 103 18.83 -1.46 15.40
C THR A 103 17.68 -2.33 14.89
N ILE A 104 17.99 -3.61 14.66
CA ILE A 104 17.02 -4.66 14.35
C ILE A 104 16.63 -5.46 15.61
N GLY A 105 17.17 -5.07 16.77
CA GLY A 105 16.81 -5.63 18.06
C GLY A 105 17.55 -6.92 18.39
N LYS A 106 16.91 -7.74 19.23
CA LYS A 106 17.49 -8.99 19.78
C LYS A 106 16.92 -10.20 19.06
N GLN A 107 17.61 -11.34 19.18
CA GLN A 107 17.11 -12.61 18.66
C GLN A 107 15.75 -12.96 19.25
N ILE A 108 14.88 -13.54 18.43
CA ILE A 108 13.68 -14.22 18.92
C ILE A 108 14.02 -15.58 19.53
N ALA A 109 13.05 -16.21 20.20
CA ALA A 109 13.24 -17.50 20.85
C ALA A 109 13.79 -18.57 19.88
N ASN A 110 14.67 -19.43 20.39
CA ASN A 110 15.27 -20.56 19.65
C ASN A 110 16.00 -20.17 18.35
N THR A 111 16.47 -18.92 18.27
CA THR A 111 17.28 -18.39 17.17
C THR A 111 18.69 -18.10 17.65
N SER A 112 19.67 -18.56 16.89
CA SER A 112 21.08 -18.22 17.11
C SER A 112 21.51 -17.21 16.04
N SER A 113 22.34 -16.25 16.41
CA SER A 113 22.85 -15.24 15.47
C SER A 113 24.35 -15.12 15.60
N TYR A 114 25.04 -15.11 14.46
CA TYR A 114 26.49 -15.05 14.40
C TYR A 114 26.90 -13.94 13.44
N VAL A 115 27.79 -13.06 13.89
CA VAL A 115 28.40 -12.03 13.04
C VAL A 115 29.78 -12.53 12.68
N LEU A 116 29.93 -12.93 11.41
CA LEU A 116 31.10 -13.67 10.95
C LEU A 116 31.93 -12.89 9.94
N ASP A 117 33.22 -13.20 9.88
CA ASP A 117 34.11 -12.81 8.78
C ASP A 117 33.98 -13.77 7.57
N LYS A 118 34.73 -13.48 6.50
CA LYS A 118 34.74 -14.31 5.27
C LYS A 118 35.27 -15.73 5.47
N LYS A 119 35.94 -16.01 6.59
CA LYS A 119 36.49 -17.31 6.96
C LYS A 119 35.59 -18.03 7.99
N LEU A 120 34.39 -17.50 8.25
CA LEU A 120 33.43 -18.00 9.24
C LEU A 120 33.91 -17.91 10.70
N ASN A 121 34.83 -16.99 11.02
CA ASN A 121 35.20 -16.70 12.41
C ASN A 121 34.21 -15.69 13.02
N GLN A 122 33.83 -15.90 14.29
CA GLN A 122 33.01 -14.94 15.02
C GLN A 122 33.79 -13.65 15.30
N LEU A 123 33.14 -12.52 15.07
CA LEU A 123 33.70 -11.18 15.29
C LEU A 123 33.31 -10.62 16.66
N PRO A 124 34.18 -9.79 17.29
CA PRO A 124 33.90 -9.18 18.59
C PRO A 124 32.80 -8.11 18.51
N ILE A 125 32.25 -7.73 19.68
CA ILE A 125 31.22 -6.68 19.79
C ILE A 125 31.72 -5.37 19.13
N GLY A 126 30.88 -4.78 18.27
CA GLY A 126 31.18 -3.55 17.53
C GLY A 126 31.86 -3.73 16.17
N ALA A 127 32.46 -4.89 15.89
CA ALA A 127 33.05 -5.19 14.58
C ALA A 127 31.95 -5.49 13.54
N ILE A 128 32.17 -5.03 12.31
CA ILE A 128 31.23 -5.21 11.19
C ILE A 128 31.51 -6.54 10.51
N GLY A 129 30.49 -7.37 10.37
CA GLY A 129 30.54 -8.65 9.68
C GLY A 129 29.23 -8.99 8.99
N GLU A 130 29.21 -10.15 8.36
CA GLU A 130 28.01 -10.68 7.74
C GLU A 130 27.18 -11.47 8.76
N LEU A 131 25.85 -11.30 8.72
CA LEU A 131 24.94 -11.99 9.62
C LEU A 131 24.66 -13.41 9.13
N TYR A 132 24.79 -14.36 10.05
CA TYR A 132 24.39 -15.76 9.88
C TYR A 132 23.38 -16.13 10.96
N ILE A 133 22.32 -16.83 10.57
CA ILE A 133 21.21 -17.17 11.47
C ILE A 133 21.11 -18.68 11.58
N GLY A 134 21.21 -19.19 12.81
CA GLY A 134 20.94 -20.57 13.19
C GLY A 134 19.64 -20.72 13.96
N GLY A 135 19.34 -21.94 14.39
CA GLY A 135 18.20 -22.27 15.22
C GLY A 135 17.02 -22.86 14.44
N ILE A 136 15.89 -23.00 15.12
CA ILE A 136 14.73 -23.73 14.59
C ILE A 136 14.03 -22.99 13.44
N GLY A 137 14.18 -21.66 13.36
CA GLY A 137 13.60 -20.84 12.30
C GLY A 137 14.26 -21.05 10.92
N VAL A 138 15.41 -21.72 10.84
CA VAL A 138 16.13 -21.93 9.57
C VAL A 138 15.42 -22.96 8.72
N ALA A 139 14.97 -22.53 7.54
CA ALA A 139 14.25 -23.34 6.57
C ALA A 139 15.06 -24.55 6.09
N ARG A 140 14.36 -25.50 5.45
CA ARG A 140 14.99 -26.70 4.86
C ARG A 140 15.92 -26.36 3.69
N GLY A 141 15.62 -25.29 2.96
CA GLY A 141 16.33 -24.90 1.74
C GLY A 141 15.38 -24.43 0.64
N TYR A 142 15.92 -24.34 -0.58
CA TYR A 142 15.17 -23.94 -1.77
C TYR A 142 14.65 -25.16 -2.54
N LEU A 143 13.33 -25.22 -2.74
CA LEU A 143 12.67 -26.29 -3.51
C LEU A 143 13.28 -26.39 -4.92
N ASN A 144 13.73 -27.60 -5.29
CA ASN A 144 14.35 -27.92 -6.58
C ASN A 144 15.63 -27.12 -6.91
N ARG A 145 16.29 -26.53 -5.91
CA ARG A 145 17.58 -25.85 -6.09
C ARG A 145 18.60 -26.31 -5.04
N PRO A 146 19.13 -27.54 -5.18
CA PRO A 146 20.05 -28.11 -4.20
C PRO A 146 21.39 -27.35 -4.14
N GLU A 147 21.92 -26.88 -5.27
CA GLU A 147 23.19 -26.12 -5.32
C GLU A 147 23.11 -24.81 -4.55
N LEU A 148 22.07 -23.99 -4.83
CA LEU A 148 21.84 -22.74 -4.10
C LEU A 148 21.53 -22.98 -2.62
N THR A 149 20.87 -24.10 -2.30
CA THR A 149 20.65 -24.50 -0.91
C THR A 149 21.98 -24.77 -0.20
N ALA A 150 22.89 -25.52 -0.82
CA ALA A 150 24.21 -25.80 -0.25
C ALA A 150 25.07 -24.54 -0.11
N GLU A 151 24.91 -23.56 -1.01
CA GLU A 151 25.62 -22.27 -0.93
C GLU A 151 25.17 -21.40 0.25
N ARG A 152 23.86 -21.38 0.55
CA ARG A 152 23.27 -20.45 1.54
C ARG A 152 22.97 -21.08 2.90
N PHE A 153 22.69 -22.39 2.96
CA PHE A 153 22.39 -23.13 4.18
C PHE A 153 23.60 -23.99 4.55
N LEU A 154 24.54 -23.40 5.27
CA LEU A 154 25.80 -24.01 5.64
C LEU A 154 25.63 -24.93 6.86
N PRO A 155 26.46 -25.99 7.01
CA PRO A 155 26.58 -26.71 8.28
C PRO A 155 26.94 -25.73 9.41
N ASN A 156 26.32 -25.88 10.58
CA ASN A 156 26.58 -24.99 11.70
C ASN A 156 27.84 -25.43 12.49
N PRO A 157 28.97 -24.70 12.42
CA PRO A 157 30.18 -25.08 13.15
C PRO A 157 30.08 -24.77 14.66
N PHE A 158 29.07 -24.00 15.08
CA PHE A 158 28.91 -23.51 16.46
C PHE A 158 27.92 -24.33 17.30
N GLN A 159 27.48 -25.49 16.81
CA GLN A 159 26.65 -26.38 17.60
C GLN A 159 27.39 -26.85 18.86
N THR A 160 26.68 -26.84 19.98
CA THR A 160 27.08 -27.54 21.20
C THR A 160 27.02 -29.06 21.01
N ASP A 161 27.75 -29.80 21.86
CA ASP A 161 27.74 -31.27 21.79
C ASP A 161 26.37 -31.86 22.07
N GLU A 162 25.58 -31.23 22.94
CA GLU A 162 24.19 -31.62 23.22
C GLU A 162 23.29 -31.40 22.00
N GLU A 163 23.42 -30.25 21.31
CA GLU A 163 22.67 -30.00 20.07
C GLU A 163 23.02 -30.99 18.97
N LYS A 164 24.31 -31.36 18.84
CA LYS A 164 24.75 -32.39 17.90
C LYS A 164 24.12 -33.74 18.21
N GLN A 165 24.11 -34.16 19.47
CA GLN A 165 23.50 -35.42 19.90
C GLN A 165 21.98 -35.45 19.64
N GLN A 166 21.29 -34.32 19.81
CA GLN A 166 19.84 -34.20 19.59
C GLN A 166 19.47 -33.89 18.13
N GLY A 167 20.44 -33.74 17.22
CA GLY A 167 20.19 -33.38 15.82
C GLY A 167 19.58 -31.99 15.62
N LYS A 168 19.78 -31.05 16.56
CA LYS A 168 19.22 -29.70 16.55
C LYS A 168 20.23 -28.68 16.04
N ASN A 169 19.75 -27.57 15.49
CA ASN A 169 20.57 -26.43 15.08
C ASN A 169 21.72 -26.78 14.10
N ALA A 170 21.50 -27.79 13.25
CA ALA A 170 22.54 -28.37 12.39
C ALA A 170 23.02 -27.47 11.23
N ARG A 171 22.32 -26.36 10.97
CA ARG A 171 22.60 -25.47 9.84
C ARG A 171 22.45 -24.00 10.23
N ILE A 172 23.22 -23.15 9.56
CA ILE A 172 23.10 -21.70 9.59
C ILE A 172 22.79 -21.17 8.20
N TYR A 173 21.96 -20.13 8.13
CA TYR A 173 21.64 -19.43 6.90
C TYR A 173 22.50 -18.16 6.75
N LYS A 174 23.14 -18.01 5.59
CA LYS A 174 23.92 -16.84 5.21
C LYS A 174 23.01 -15.75 4.64
N THR A 175 22.82 -14.64 5.34
CA THR A 175 21.80 -13.62 4.97
C THR A 175 22.25 -12.66 3.87
N GLY A 176 23.57 -12.45 3.71
CA GLY A 176 24.09 -11.37 2.87
C GLY A 176 23.92 -9.98 3.48
N ASP A 177 23.57 -9.84 4.76
CA ASP A 177 23.40 -8.55 5.43
C ASP A 177 24.62 -8.21 6.30
N LEU A 178 25.06 -6.95 6.26
CA LEU A 178 26.12 -6.42 7.12
C LEU A 178 25.51 -5.88 8.40
N VAL A 179 26.05 -6.35 9.53
CA VAL A 179 25.59 -5.96 10.87
C VAL A 179 26.78 -5.82 11.82
N ARG A 180 26.52 -5.26 13.01
CA ARG A 180 27.42 -5.36 14.16
C ARG A 180 26.65 -5.54 15.46
N TRP A 181 27.28 -6.22 16.41
CA TRP A 181 26.77 -6.30 17.78
C TRP A 181 26.93 -4.96 18.50
N LEU A 182 25.85 -4.51 19.13
CA LEU A 182 25.85 -3.41 20.08
C LEU A 182 26.12 -3.92 21.49
N ARG A 183 26.60 -3.04 22.38
CA ARG A 183 26.92 -3.40 23.78
C ARG A 183 25.71 -3.87 24.59
N ASN A 184 24.50 -3.48 24.18
CA ASN A 184 23.23 -3.88 24.81
C ASN A 184 22.72 -5.26 24.34
N GLY A 185 23.48 -5.95 23.48
CA GLY A 185 23.13 -7.26 22.93
C GLY A 185 22.13 -7.20 21.77
N GLU A 186 21.87 -6.01 21.20
CA GLU A 186 21.12 -5.87 19.95
C GLU A 186 22.05 -5.88 18.74
N LEU A 187 21.49 -6.15 17.55
CA LEU A 187 22.20 -5.96 16.29
C LEU A 187 21.82 -4.63 15.64
N GLU A 188 22.83 -3.91 15.18
CA GLU A 188 22.65 -2.79 14.27
C GLU A 188 22.80 -3.25 12.82
N TYR A 189 21.82 -2.92 11.99
CA TYR A 189 21.83 -3.16 10.56
C TYR A 189 22.57 -2.05 9.82
N LEU A 190 23.49 -2.40 8.93
CA LEU A 190 24.34 -1.46 8.20
C LEU A 190 24.11 -1.49 6.69
N GLY A 191 23.25 -2.39 6.21
CA GLY A 191 22.95 -2.56 4.79
C GLY A 191 23.22 -3.99 4.31
N ARG A 192 23.14 -4.18 3.00
CA ARG A 192 23.47 -5.46 2.37
C ARG A 192 24.95 -5.53 2.01
N ASN A 193 25.48 -6.74 2.08
CA ASN A 193 26.79 -7.12 1.54
C ASN A 193 26.71 -7.40 0.03
N ASP A 194 25.51 -7.35 -0.55
CA ASP A 194 25.24 -7.48 -1.99
C ASP A 194 24.45 -6.28 -2.54
N PHE A 195 24.06 -6.36 -3.82
CA PHE A 195 23.45 -5.28 -4.58
C PHE A 195 21.91 -5.25 -4.54
N GLN A 196 21.24 -5.95 -3.62
CA GLN A 196 19.76 -5.94 -3.54
C GLN A 196 19.19 -4.60 -3.05
N VAL A 197 18.13 -4.11 -3.69
CA VAL A 197 17.47 -2.83 -3.37
C VAL A 197 15.95 -2.97 -3.21
N LYS A 198 15.32 -2.05 -2.47
CA LYS A 198 13.86 -1.93 -2.41
C LYS A 198 13.41 -0.69 -3.17
N ILE A 199 12.59 -0.87 -4.20
CA ILE A 199 12.05 0.20 -5.04
C ILE A 199 10.54 0.05 -5.11
N ARG A 200 9.80 1.13 -4.77
CA ARG A 200 8.33 1.14 -4.77
C ARG A 200 7.69 -0.02 -3.97
N GLY A 201 8.32 -0.40 -2.86
CA GLY A 201 7.87 -1.53 -2.00
C GLY A 201 8.25 -2.93 -2.52
N LEU A 202 8.88 -3.03 -3.69
CA LEU A 202 9.31 -4.28 -4.31
C LEU A 202 10.79 -4.52 -4.04
N ARG A 203 11.15 -5.77 -3.69
CA ARG A 203 12.55 -6.19 -3.53
C ARG A 203 13.09 -6.57 -4.90
N ILE A 204 14.15 -5.90 -5.33
CA ILE A 204 14.74 -6.05 -6.66
C ILE A 204 16.19 -6.50 -6.52
N GLU A 205 16.53 -7.58 -7.23
CA GLU A 205 17.88 -8.09 -7.39
C GLU A 205 18.56 -7.37 -8.56
N LEU A 206 19.47 -6.42 -8.29
CA LEU A 206 20.13 -5.68 -9.37
C LEU A 206 20.94 -6.61 -10.29
N GLY A 207 21.54 -7.67 -9.73
CA GLY A 207 22.26 -8.68 -10.49
C GLY A 207 21.39 -9.45 -11.50
N GLU A 208 20.09 -9.60 -11.25
CA GLU A 208 19.16 -10.22 -12.21
C GLU A 208 18.98 -9.33 -13.44
N ILE A 209 18.84 -8.02 -13.20
CA ILE A 209 18.73 -7.01 -14.25
C ILE A 209 20.04 -6.92 -15.04
N GLU A 210 21.19 -6.93 -14.36
CA GLU A 210 22.51 -6.95 -14.97
C GLU A 210 22.72 -8.18 -15.85
N ALA A 211 22.34 -9.37 -15.37
CA ALA A 211 22.45 -10.63 -16.11
C ALA A 211 21.60 -10.61 -17.38
N VAL A 212 20.38 -10.08 -17.31
CA VAL A 212 19.54 -9.90 -18.50
C VAL A 212 20.17 -8.90 -19.46
N LEU A 213 20.57 -7.72 -18.98
CA LEU A 213 21.17 -6.68 -19.82
C LEU A 213 22.47 -7.15 -20.50
N SER A 214 23.32 -7.89 -19.76
CA SER A 214 24.54 -8.52 -20.29
C SER A 214 24.28 -9.68 -21.26
N SER A 215 23.05 -10.23 -21.30
CA SER A 215 22.67 -11.26 -22.27
C SER A 215 22.29 -10.72 -23.65
N TYR A 216 22.22 -9.38 -23.80
CA TYR A 216 21.96 -8.74 -25.09
C TYR A 216 23.21 -8.78 -25.97
N GLN A 217 23.05 -9.13 -27.26
CA GLN A 217 24.17 -9.21 -28.19
C GLN A 217 24.82 -7.82 -28.38
N GLY A 218 26.09 -7.71 -28.00
CA GLY A 218 26.86 -6.46 -28.08
C GLY A 218 27.02 -5.73 -26.75
N VAL A 219 26.38 -6.18 -25.67
CA VAL A 219 26.68 -5.68 -24.31
C VAL A 219 27.76 -6.56 -23.69
N ASN A 220 28.92 -5.98 -23.39
CA ASN A 220 30.08 -6.72 -22.89
C ASN A 220 30.07 -6.81 -21.36
N ARG A 221 29.61 -5.75 -20.69
CA ARG A 221 29.41 -5.68 -19.23
C ARG A 221 28.29 -4.71 -18.90
N SER A 222 27.60 -4.95 -17.79
CA SER A 222 26.60 -4.02 -17.25
C SER A 222 26.69 -3.90 -15.73
N VAL A 223 26.21 -2.77 -15.22
CA VAL A 223 26.01 -2.49 -13.80
C VAL A 223 24.68 -1.77 -13.65
N VAL A 224 23.85 -2.17 -12.69
CA VAL A 224 22.60 -1.50 -12.38
C VAL A 224 22.67 -0.92 -10.97
N LEU A 225 22.14 0.28 -10.78
CA LEU A 225 22.11 0.99 -9.51
C LEU A 225 20.72 1.54 -9.22
N ALA A 226 20.36 1.59 -7.94
CA ALA A 226 19.26 2.43 -7.48
C ALA A 226 19.79 3.83 -7.15
N LYS A 227 19.15 4.87 -7.69
CA LYS A 227 19.45 6.28 -7.39
C LYS A 227 18.19 6.98 -6.86
N ASP A 228 18.39 8.03 -6.08
CA ASP A 228 17.29 8.82 -5.51
C ASP A 228 16.90 9.95 -6.48
N HIS A 229 15.60 10.24 -6.64
CA HIS A 229 15.17 11.52 -7.21
C HIS A 229 15.66 12.64 -6.28
N LYS A 230 16.67 13.42 -6.71
CA LYS A 230 17.02 14.67 -6.04
C LYS A 230 15.79 15.59 -6.10
N LYS A 231 15.03 15.67 -5.00
CA LYS A 231 13.92 16.63 -4.88
C LYS A 231 14.48 18.02 -4.66
N GLN A 232 14.07 18.96 -5.50
CA GLN A 232 13.96 20.35 -5.09
C GLN A 232 12.66 20.49 -4.27
N ASN A 233 12.81 20.74 -2.97
CA ASN A 233 11.85 21.44 -2.09
C ASN A 233 10.33 21.12 -2.15
N THR A 234 9.90 19.85 -2.08
CA THR A 234 8.52 19.54 -1.64
C THR A 234 8.50 18.30 -0.75
N GLY A 235 7.91 18.42 0.44
CA GLY A 235 7.97 17.45 1.56
C GLY A 235 7.30 16.09 1.36
N THR A 236 7.29 15.51 0.16
CA THR A 236 6.89 14.12 -0.08
C THR A 236 8.11 13.17 -0.01
N PRO A 237 7.94 11.87 0.28
CA PRO A 237 9.05 10.90 0.29
C PRO A 237 9.76 10.81 -1.07
N SER A 238 11.09 10.71 -1.10
CA SER A 238 11.87 10.47 -2.32
C SER A 238 11.58 9.09 -2.88
N THR A 239 11.27 9.00 -4.18
CA THR A 239 11.12 7.73 -4.90
C THR A 239 12.47 7.34 -5.50
N ASN A 240 12.98 6.18 -5.13
CA ASN A 240 14.18 5.60 -5.74
C ASN A 240 13.84 5.10 -7.15
N TYR A 241 14.79 5.21 -8.09
CA TYR A 241 14.66 4.75 -9.47
C TYR A 241 15.87 3.90 -9.87
N LEU A 242 15.74 3.14 -10.96
CA LEU A 242 16.79 2.26 -11.47
C LEU A 242 17.54 2.91 -12.63
N VAL A 243 18.87 2.76 -12.63
CA VAL A 243 19.76 3.14 -13.73
C VAL A 243 20.64 1.97 -14.11
N GLY A 244 20.70 1.63 -15.39
CA GLY A 244 21.66 0.68 -15.92
C GLY A 244 22.78 1.38 -16.68
N TYR A 245 24.02 1.00 -16.42
CA TYR A 245 25.18 1.37 -17.22
C TYR A 245 25.68 0.15 -17.97
N TYR A 246 26.07 0.31 -19.23
CA TYR A 246 26.57 -0.79 -20.04
C TYR A 246 27.78 -0.39 -20.86
N VAL A 247 28.67 -1.36 -21.09
CA VAL A 247 29.83 -1.23 -21.99
C VAL A 247 29.49 -1.98 -23.27
N SER A 248 29.60 -1.31 -24.41
CA SER A 248 29.41 -1.90 -25.73
C SER A 248 30.38 -1.27 -26.72
N ASP A 249 30.90 -2.08 -27.64
CA ASP A 249 31.72 -1.61 -28.77
C ASP A 249 30.86 -0.99 -29.89
N ASN A 250 29.54 -1.23 -29.86
CA ASN A 250 28.59 -0.73 -30.84
C ASN A 250 27.72 0.38 -30.22
N ASP A 251 27.17 1.24 -31.08
CA ASP A 251 26.08 2.12 -30.67
C ASP A 251 24.79 1.30 -30.64
N ILE A 252 24.21 1.13 -29.45
CA ILE A 252 22.97 0.39 -29.24
C ILE A 252 21.93 1.39 -28.74
N ASP A 253 20.78 1.44 -29.41
CA ASP A 253 19.65 2.25 -28.97
C ASP A 253 19.15 1.76 -27.60
N GLU A 254 18.97 2.69 -26.67
CA GLU A 254 18.40 2.40 -25.35
C GLU A 254 17.01 1.74 -25.45
N SER A 255 16.24 2.10 -26.47
CA SER A 255 14.89 1.57 -26.74
C SER A 255 14.93 0.07 -27.05
N ASP A 256 15.91 -0.38 -27.83
CA ASP A 256 16.10 -1.79 -28.18
C ASP A 256 16.49 -2.63 -26.96
N LEU A 257 17.37 -2.09 -26.11
CA LEU A 257 17.75 -2.73 -24.84
C LEU A 257 16.55 -2.87 -23.91
N LYS A 258 15.74 -1.80 -23.76
CA LYS A 258 14.55 -1.83 -22.91
C LYS A 258 13.50 -2.81 -23.43
N LEU A 259 13.23 -2.83 -24.73
CA LEU A 259 12.30 -3.78 -25.34
C LEU A 259 12.75 -5.23 -25.09
N PHE A 260 14.05 -5.51 -25.25
CA PHE A 260 14.60 -6.82 -24.95
C PHE A 260 14.45 -7.19 -23.47
N MET A 261 14.72 -6.25 -22.57
CA MET A 261 14.57 -6.49 -21.14
C MET A 261 13.11 -6.75 -20.75
N GLN A 262 12.14 -6.06 -21.35
CA GLN A 262 10.71 -6.26 -21.10
C GLN A 262 10.20 -7.67 -21.46
N ILE A 263 10.85 -8.36 -22.39
CA ILE A 263 10.51 -9.76 -22.72
C ILE A 263 10.86 -10.71 -21.57
N LYS A 264 11.87 -10.36 -20.74
CA LYS A 264 12.45 -11.24 -19.72
C LYS A 264 12.19 -10.77 -18.29
N LEU A 265 11.91 -9.50 -18.09
CA LEU A 265 11.75 -8.86 -16.79
C LEU A 265 10.40 -8.14 -16.71
N PRO A 266 9.76 -8.10 -15.53
CA PRO A 266 8.60 -7.25 -15.29
C PRO A 266 8.95 -5.76 -15.43
N ASP A 267 7.97 -4.93 -15.80
CA ASP A 267 8.15 -3.49 -16.03
C ASP A 267 8.85 -2.75 -14.88
N TYR A 268 8.58 -3.11 -13.62
CA TYR A 268 9.18 -2.45 -12.46
C TYR A 268 10.68 -2.76 -12.26
N MET A 269 11.23 -3.76 -12.95
CA MET A 269 12.65 -4.10 -12.95
C MET A 269 13.41 -3.46 -14.13
N ILE A 270 12.71 -2.85 -15.07
CA ILE A 270 13.33 -2.20 -16.22
C ILE A 270 13.93 -0.86 -15.75
N PRO A 271 15.24 -0.62 -15.92
CA PRO A 271 15.83 0.66 -15.55
C PRO A 271 15.15 1.85 -16.21
N ASN A 272 14.92 2.92 -15.45
CA ASN A 272 14.35 4.17 -15.95
C ASN A 272 15.24 4.77 -17.05
N ARG A 273 16.56 4.62 -16.93
CA ARG A 273 17.56 5.03 -17.92
C ARG A 273 18.64 3.97 -18.09
N LEU A 274 19.08 3.77 -19.33
CA LEU A 274 20.27 3.00 -19.69
C LEU A 274 21.31 3.94 -20.32
N MET A 275 22.56 3.85 -19.86
CA MET A 275 23.64 4.72 -20.34
C MET A 275 24.86 3.89 -20.79
N ARG A 276 25.32 4.13 -22.02
CA ARG A 276 26.58 3.58 -22.50
C ARG A 276 27.75 4.28 -21.79
N ILE A 277 28.69 3.51 -21.28
CA ILE A 277 29.96 3.99 -20.74
C ILE A 277 31.13 3.22 -21.38
N ASP A 278 32.28 3.87 -21.50
CA ASP A 278 33.46 3.25 -22.11
C ASP A 278 34.03 2.11 -21.26
N LYS A 279 33.95 2.26 -19.93
CA LYS A 279 34.41 1.26 -18.96
C LYS A 279 33.68 1.42 -17.64
N ILE A 280 33.46 0.30 -16.94
CA ILE A 280 32.97 0.33 -15.56
C ILE A 280 34.11 0.80 -14.66
N PRO A 281 33.96 1.94 -13.94
CA PRO A 281 34.99 2.43 -13.04
C PRO A 281 35.12 1.49 -11.84
N VAL A 282 36.36 1.16 -11.49
CA VAL A 282 36.68 0.35 -10.31
C VAL A 282 37.68 1.08 -9.43
N THR A 283 37.51 0.93 -8.13
CA THR A 283 38.46 1.36 -7.10
C THR A 283 39.81 0.63 -7.26
N ILE A 284 40.84 1.10 -6.55
CA ILE A 284 42.18 0.47 -6.53
C ILE A 284 42.15 -1.02 -6.15
N ASN A 285 41.10 -1.45 -5.44
CA ASN A 285 40.88 -2.83 -5.01
C ASN A 285 40.05 -3.67 -6.00
N GLY A 286 39.79 -3.15 -7.21
CA GLY A 286 39.03 -3.84 -8.26
C GLY A 286 37.51 -3.92 -8.02
N LYS A 287 36.98 -3.26 -6.98
CA LYS A 287 35.53 -3.15 -6.73
C LYS A 287 34.93 -1.97 -7.50
N LEU A 288 33.67 -2.08 -7.92
CA LEU A 288 32.90 -0.98 -8.54
C LEU A 288 33.05 0.33 -7.76
N ASP A 289 33.42 1.41 -8.45
CA ASP A 289 33.39 2.77 -7.92
C ASP A 289 32.11 3.47 -8.39
N ALA A 290 31.02 3.23 -7.66
CA ALA A 290 29.70 3.76 -8.01
C ALA A 290 29.64 5.31 -8.02
N LYS A 291 30.56 5.99 -7.31
CA LYS A 291 30.62 7.45 -7.27
C LYS A 291 31.30 8.05 -8.50
N ALA A 292 32.12 7.27 -9.19
CA ALA A 292 32.78 7.67 -10.43
C ALA A 292 31.92 7.42 -11.67
N LEU A 293 30.75 6.78 -11.51
CA LEU A 293 29.79 6.64 -12.60
C LEU A 293 29.10 7.99 -12.87
N PRO A 294 28.81 8.32 -14.14
CA PRO A 294 28.12 9.57 -14.49
C PRO A 294 26.78 9.71 -13.77
N ASP A 295 26.43 10.94 -13.40
CA ASP A 295 25.06 11.24 -12.99
C ASP A 295 24.14 11.33 -14.21
N ILE A 296 22.90 10.87 -14.03
CA ILE A 296 21.87 10.93 -15.07
C ILE A 296 20.93 12.06 -14.69
N ASP A 297 20.86 13.06 -15.55
CA ASP A 297 19.80 14.05 -15.47
C ASP A 297 18.51 13.47 -16.06
N PHE A 298 17.43 13.56 -15.31
CA PHE A 298 16.08 13.16 -15.74
C PHE A 298 15.25 14.36 -16.17
N SER A 299 15.82 15.58 -16.18
CA SER A 299 15.28 16.67 -16.98
C SER A 299 15.00 16.12 -18.37
N ALA A 300 13.78 16.33 -18.89
CA ALA A 300 13.35 15.85 -20.19
C ALA A 300 14.52 15.95 -21.17
N ASP A 301 14.96 14.80 -21.67
CA ASP A 301 16.13 14.64 -22.53
C ASP A 301 16.07 15.74 -23.60
N GLU A 302 16.89 16.79 -23.53
CA GLU A 302 16.70 17.97 -24.40
C GLU A 302 16.77 17.59 -25.88
N SER A 303 17.45 16.48 -26.19
CA SER A 303 17.53 15.90 -27.54
C SER A 303 16.25 15.21 -28.01
N ASN A 304 15.37 14.76 -27.12
CA ASN A 304 14.10 14.08 -27.42
C ASN A 304 12.86 14.84 -26.93
N TYR A 305 13.03 16.04 -26.36
CA TYR A 305 11.92 16.89 -25.94
C TYR A 305 11.12 17.37 -27.15
N CYS A 306 9.96 16.77 -27.34
CA CYS A 306 9.02 17.18 -28.38
C CYS A 306 7.98 18.13 -27.79
N THR A 307 7.99 19.39 -28.26
CA THR A 307 7.02 20.40 -27.82
C THR A 307 5.60 20.01 -28.22
N PRO A 308 4.58 20.34 -27.41
CA PRO A 308 3.20 20.16 -27.81
C PRO A 308 2.89 20.95 -29.09
N ARG A 309 2.19 20.31 -30.03
CA ARG A 309 1.94 20.81 -31.39
C ARG A 309 0.58 21.49 -31.53
N ASN A 310 -0.31 21.28 -30.57
CA ASN A 310 -1.67 21.79 -30.57
C ASN A 310 -2.16 22.02 -29.12
N GLU A 311 -3.28 22.73 -28.97
CA GLU A 311 -3.83 23.09 -27.65
C GLU A 311 -4.18 21.88 -26.78
N LEU A 312 -4.59 20.75 -27.39
CA LEU A 312 -4.86 19.51 -26.66
C LEU A 312 -3.58 18.94 -26.05
N GLU A 313 -2.50 18.84 -26.83
CA GLU A 313 -1.20 18.38 -26.36
C GLU A 313 -0.62 19.30 -25.28
N VAL A 314 -0.84 20.63 -25.37
CA VAL A 314 -0.44 21.59 -24.33
C VAL A 314 -1.12 21.24 -23.00
N LYS A 315 -2.45 21.11 -22.99
CA LYS A 315 -3.20 20.79 -21.77
C LYS A 315 -2.81 19.42 -21.19
N LEU A 316 -2.55 18.43 -22.04
CA LEU A 316 -2.11 17.12 -21.57
C LEU A 316 -0.71 17.18 -20.93
N CYS A 317 0.20 17.98 -21.49
CA CYS A 317 1.52 18.21 -20.89
C CYS A 317 1.40 18.89 -19.52
N GLU A 318 0.51 19.88 -19.38
CA GLU A 318 0.23 20.54 -18.10
C GLU A 318 -0.31 19.56 -17.05
N ILE A 319 -1.31 18.74 -17.42
CA ILE A 319 -1.89 17.72 -16.53
C ILE A 319 -0.82 16.73 -16.04
N TRP A 320 0.06 16.27 -16.94
CA TRP A 320 1.14 15.35 -16.58
C TRP A 320 2.20 16.01 -15.70
N SER A 321 2.60 17.24 -16.03
CA SER A 321 3.54 18.06 -15.27
C SER A 321 3.06 18.25 -13.83
N ASP A 322 1.79 18.64 -13.64
CA ASP A 322 1.18 18.85 -12.33
C ASP A 322 1.10 17.57 -11.49
N ILE A 323 0.78 16.44 -12.14
CA ILE A 323 0.61 15.16 -11.44
C ILE A 323 1.96 14.57 -11.03
N LEU A 324 2.97 14.70 -11.89
CA LEU A 324 4.32 14.19 -11.67
C LEU A 324 5.19 15.14 -10.83
N GLY A 325 4.83 16.42 -10.75
CA GLY A 325 5.59 17.44 -10.03
C GLY A 325 6.90 17.80 -10.74
N ILE A 326 6.91 17.80 -12.08
CA ILE A 326 8.08 18.11 -12.91
C ILE A 326 7.78 19.33 -13.80
N GLU A 327 8.77 20.19 -14.01
CA GLU A 327 8.58 21.51 -14.64
C GLU A 327 8.20 21.42 -16.13
N LYS A 328 8.66 20.39 -16.84
CA LYS A 328 8.47 20.28 -18.30
C LYS A 328 8.25 18.83 -18.71
N VAL A 329 7.18 18.58 -19.47
CA VAL A 329 6.84 17.29 -20.09
C VAL A 329 6.70 17.50 -21.60
N GLY A 330 7.37 16.67 -22.40
CA GLY A 330 7.22 16.62 -23.85
C GLY A 330 6.19 15.58 -24.29
N ILE A 331 5.68 15.70 -25.51
CA ILE A 331 4.60 14.81 -25.97
C ILE A 331 5.04 13.35 -26.18
N THR A 332 6.33 13.14 -26.37
CA THR A 332 6.96 11.82 -26.55
C THR A 332 7.45 11.23 -25.23
N ASP A 333 7.34 11.96 -24.11
CA ASP A 333 7.79 11.45 -22.83
C ASP A 333 6.88 10.35 -22.30
N ASP A 334 7.49 9.31 -21.74
CA ASP A 334 6.78 8.19 -21.11
C ASP A 334 6.41 8.52 -19.66
N PHE A 335 5.12 8.46 -19.35
CA PHE A 335 4.56 8.77 -18.04
C PHE A 335 5.22 7.98 -16.89
N PHE A 336 5.40 6.67 -17.07
CA PHE A 336 5.94 5.79 -16.05
C PHE A 336 7.46 5.94 -15.90
N ARG A 337 8.15 6.26 -17.00
CA ARG A 337 9.57 6.61 -17.00
C ARG A 337 9.83 7.86 -16.17
N LEU A 338 8.95 8.85 -16.27
CA LEU A 338 9.01 10.10 -15.51
C LEU A 338 8.56 9.96 -14.04
N GLY A 339 8.25 8.76 -13.58
CA GLY A 339 7.89 8.50 -12.18
C GLY A 339 6.40 8.27 -11.93
N GLY A 340 5.58 8.23 -12.98
CA GLY A 340 4.15 7.90 -12.90
C GLY A 340 3.87 6.51 -12.34
N ASP A 341 2.71 6.38 -11.70
CA ASP A 341 2.20 5.13 -11.12
C ASP A 341 0.69 4.97 -11.35
N SER A 342 0.10 3.93 -10.76
CA SER A 342 -1.34 3.64 -10.89
C SER A 342 -2.24 4.75 -10.31
N ILE A 343 -1.80 5.43 -9.25
CA ILE A 343 -2.54 6.53 -8.63
C ILE A 343 -2.45 7.78 -9.51
N GLY A 344 -1.26 8.09 -10.01
CA GLY A 344 -1.04 9.13 -11.01
C GLY A 344 -1.87 8.89 -12.28
N SER A 345 -2.00 7.64 -12.71
CA SER A 345 -2.83 7.26 -13.87
C SER A 345 -4.32 7.54 -13.65
N LEU A 346 -4.85 7.21 -12.46
CA LEU A 346 -6.24 7.55 -12.07
C LEU A 346 -6.47 9.07 -12.03
N ARG A 347 -5.49 9.82 -11.49
CA ARG A 347 -5.55 11.29 -11.46
C ARG A 347 -5.53 11.90 -12.85
N ILE A 348 -4.70 11.38 -13.77
CA ILE A 348 -4.66 11.83 -15.17
C ILE A 348 -6.02 11.64 -15.80
N VAL A 349 -6.60 10.44 -15.68
CA VAL A 349 -7.92 10.12 -16.24
C VAL A 349 -8.97 11.12 -15.74
N GLY A 350 -9.08 11.28 -14.41
CA GLY A 350 -10.06 12.20 -13.84
C GLY A 350 -9.83 13.66 -14.26
N ARG A 351 -8.58 14.09 -14.43
CA ARG A 351 -8.27 15.46 -14.84
C ARG A 351 -8.53 15.70 -16.33
N ILE A 352 -8.24 14.73 -17.19
CA ILE A 352 -8.59 14.78 -18.61
C ILE A 352 -10.10 14.85 -18.79
N GLU A 353 -10.86 14.02 -18.06
CA GLU A 353 -12.32 14.06 -18.11
C GLU A 353 -12.85 15.41 -17.65
N MET A 354 -12.32 15.97 -16.56
CA MET A 354 -12.75 17.26 -16.02
C MET A 354 -12.39 18.47 -16.90
N ASP A 355 -11.15 18.53 -17.40
CA ASP A 355 -10.61 19.73 -18.07
C ASP A 355 -10.84 19.72 -19.58
N LEU A 356 -11.08 18.55 -20.17
CA LEU A 356 -11.19 18.34 -21.62
C LEU A 356 -12.52 17.72 -22.06
N ASP A 357 -13.37 17.24 -21.14
CA ASP A 357 -14.64 16.54 -21.44
C ASP A 357 -14.44 15.31 -22.36
N LEU A 358 -13.35 14.59 -22.12
CA LEU A 358 -12.93 13.45 -22.93
C LEU A 358 -12.78 12.20 -22.07
N HIS A 359 -13.56 11.16 -22.40
CA HIS A 359 -13.47 9.88 -21.70
C HIS A 359 -12.23 9.10 -22.09
N VAL A 360 -11.45 8.74 -21.07
CA VAL A 360 -10.27 7.90 -21.21
C VAL A 360 -10.21 6.92 -20.06
N SER A 361 -9.79 5.68 -20.31
CA SER A 361 -9.63 4.67 -19.26
C SER A 361 -8.21 4.67 -18.69
N VAL A 362 -8.05 4.14 -17.48
CA VAL A 362 -6.71 3.88 -16.90
C VAL A 362 -5.91 2.96 -17.81
N LYS A 363 -6.59 2.00 -18.45
CA LYS A 363 -5.98 1.10 -19.42
C LYS A 363 -5.32 1.86 -20.58
N ASP A 364 -5.96 2.93 -21.07
CA ASP A 364 -5.40 3.74 -22.16
C ASP A 364 -4.12 4.46 -21.74
N VAL A 365 -4.00 4.92 -20.49
CA VAL A 365 -2.76 5.51 -19.95
C VAL A 365 -1.63 4.47 -19.95
N PHE A 366 -1.93 3.23 -19.55
CA PHE A 366 -0.96 2.12 -19.54
C PHE A 366 -0.56 1.66 -20.94
N GLU A 367 -1.49 1.65 -21.90
CA GLU A 367 -1.21 1.23 -23.29
C GLU A 367 -0.48 2.31 -24.08
N CYS A 368 -0.91 3.58 -23.95
CA CYS A 368 -0.37 4.65 -24.79
C CYS A 368 0.95 5.20 -24.25
N ARG A 369 1.11 5.25 -22.92
CA ARG A 369 2.33 5.66 -22.17
C ARG A 369 2.91 7.05 -22.44
N THR A 370 2.65 7.66 -23.60
CA THR A 370 3.10 9.00 -24.05
C THR A 370 1.89 9.82 -24.51
N ILE A 371 1.97 11.15 -24.42
CA ILE A 371 0.89 12.06 -24.85
C ILE A 371 0.65 11.93 -26.37
N GLU A 372 1.71 11.75 -27.15
CA GLU A 372 1.61 11.56 -28.60
C GLU A 372 0.85 10.28 -28.95
N SER A 373 1.23 9.14 -28.35
CA SER A 373 0.53 7.88 -28.58
C SER A 373 -0.92 7.96 -28.08
N PHE A 374 -1.15 8.67 -26.99
CA PHE A 374 -2.48 8.90 -26.43
C PHE A 374 -3.34 9.75 -27.41
N CYS A 375 -2.77 10.80 -28.02
CA CYS A 375 -3.33 11.57 -29.15
C CYS A 375 -3.61 10.72 -30.40
N GLN A 376 -2.72 9.81 -30.74
CA GLN A 376 -2.88 8.99 -31.94
C GLN A 376 -3.87 7.84 -31.76
N ASN A 377 -3.93 7.22 -30.58
CA ASN A 377 -4.66 5.97 -30.37
C ASN A 377 -6.01 6.15 -29.68
N VAL A 378 -6.11 7.11 -28.76
CA VAL A 378 -7.36 7.39 -28.05
C VAL A 378 -8.14 8.47 -28.80
N PHE A 379 -7.46 9.57 -29.14
CA PHE A 379 -8.15 10.74 -29.70
C PHE A 379 -8.50 10.61 -31.19
N LYS A 380 -7.67 9.98 -32.04
CA LYS A 380 -8.07 9.71 -33.45
C LYS A 380 -9.17 8.64 -33.58
N LYS A 381 -9.24 7.67 -32.66
CA LYS A 381 -10.35 6.69 -32.64
C LYS A 381 -11.68 7.35 -32.29
N ASN A 382 -11.67 8.30 -31.35
CA ASN A 382 -12.86 9.06 -30.97
C ASN A 382 -13.32 10.07 -32.04
N CYS A 383 -12.45 10.50 -32.96
CA CYS A 383 -12.82 11.41 -34.06
C CYS A 383 -13.47 10.72 -35.28
N ASN A 384 -13.30 9.41 -35.46
CA ASN A 384 -13.67 8.72 -36.71
C ASN A 384 -14.90 7.82 -36.65
N GLU A 385 -15.59 7.72 -35.52
CA GLU A 385 -16.91 7.13 -35.49
C GLU A 385 -17.89 8.04 -34.77
N LYS A 386 -19.04 8.22 -35.43
CA LYS A 386 -20.33 8.53 -34.82
C LYS A 386 -20.69 7.49 -33.74
N ILE A 387 -19.91 7.36 -32.67
CA ILE A 387 -20.34 6.72 -31.41
C ILE A 387 -21.01 7.79 -30.55
N ARG A 388 -21.98 8.50 -31.16
CA ARG A 388 -22.97 9.30 -30.43
C ARG A 388 -24.18 8.44 -30.06
N LYS A 389 -23.99 7.12 -29.90
CA LYS A 389 -25.09 6.14 -29.75
C LYS A 389 -24.84 4.96 -28.80
N LEU A 390 -23.76 4.98 -28.01
CA LEU A 390 -23.52 3.94 -26.98
C LEU A 390 -23.35 4.50 -25.56
N CYS A 391 -23.43 5.81 -25.38
CA CYS A 391 -23.31 6.46 -24.08
C CYS A 391 -24.41 7.52 -23.92
N ASP A 392 -25.66 7.09 -23.73
CA ASP A 392 -26.68 7.91 -23.06
C ASP A 392 -26.37 8.03 -21.55
N ILE A 393 -25.11 8.28 -21.20
CA ILE A 393 -24.66 8.57 -19.83
C ILE A 393 -24.02 9.95 -19.90
N HIS A 394 -24.81 10.91 -20.35
CA HIS A 394 -24.56 12.34 -20.20
C HIS A 394 -25.90 12.98 -19.84
N CYS A 395 -26.24 12.87 -18.57
CA CYS A 395 -26.79 14.01 -17.87
C CYS A 395 -25.77 14.27 -16.77
N TYR A 396 -25.11 15.43 -16.80
CA TYR A 396 -24.48 15.98 -15.60
C TYR A 396 -25.62 16.72 -14.89
N GLU A 397 -26.49 16.00 -14.18
CA GLU A 397 -27.45 16.67 -13.31
C GLU A 397 -26.68 17.19 -12.10
N GLN A 398 -26.39 18.49 -12.15
CA GLN A 398 -25.86 19.24 -11.01
C GLN A 398 -26.86 19.35 -9.86
N GLU A 399 -28.13 19.07 -10.14
CA GLU A 399 -29.20 19.08 -9.16
C GLU A 399 -29.34 17.70 -8.52
N VAL A 400 -29.31 17.70 -7.20
CA VAL A 400 -29.80 16.58 -6.40
C VAL A 400 -31.22 16.28 -6.85
N SER A 401 -31.40 15.22 -7.62
CA SER A 401 -32.72 14.71 -7.97
C SER A 401 -33.44 14.37 -6.66
N ASN A 402 -34.41 15.19 -6.28
CA ASN A 402 -35.26 14.99 -5.12
C ASN A 402 -36.08 13.70 -5.34
N GLY A 403 -35.53 12.56 -4.87
CA GLY A 403 -36.11 11.25 -5.12
C GLY A 403 -35.27 10.10 -4.54
N GLU A 404 -35.84 8.90 -4.58
CA GLU A 404 -35.13 7.68 -4.19
C GLU A 404 -33.93 7.44 -5.11
N VAL A 405 -32.76 7.29 -4.51
CA VAL A 405 -31.52 6.96 -5.19
C VAL A 405 -31.23 5.48 -4.91
N PRO A 406 -30.93 4.68 -5.95
CA PRO A 406 -30.59 3.28 -5.74
C PRO A 406 -29.34 3.12 -4.87
N LEU A 407 -29.25 1.98 -4.20
CA LEU A 407 -28.02 1.56 -3.54
C LEU A 407 -27.01 1.02 -4.54
N LEU A 408 -25.73 1.26 -4.27
CA LEU A 408 -24.65 0.53 -4.93
C LEU A 408 -24.67 -0.94 -4.48
N PRO A 409 -24.16 -1.89 -5.30
CA PRO A 409 -24.08 -3.30 -4.93
C PRO A 409 -23.39 -3.55 -3.58
N ILE A 410 -22.38 -2.73 -3.24
CA ILE A 410 -21.68 -2.83 -1.96
C ILE A 410 -22.54 -2.37 -0.77
N GLN A 411 -23.39 -1.35 -0.97
CA GLN A 411 -24.33 -0.87 0.06
C GLN A 411 -25.48 -1.88 0.24
N GLU A 412 -25.98 -2.48 -0.85
CA GLU A 412 -26.94 -3.59 -0.78
C GLU A 412 -26.36 -4.76 0.02
N TRP A 413 -25.14 -5.19 -0.32
CA TRP A 413 -24.44 -6.25 0.42
C TRP A 413 -24.27 -5.90 1.90
N PHE A 414 -23.93 -4.64 2.21
CA PHE A 414 -23.81 -4.16 3.58
C PHE A 414 -25.11 -4.33 4.37
N PHE A 415 -26.23 -3.80 3.87
CA PHE A 415 -27.53 -3.91 4.55
C PHE A 415 -28.08 -5.35 4.59
N MET A 416 -27.70 -6.20 3.64
CA MET A 416 -28.02 -7.63 3.69
C MET A 416 -27.27 -8.38 4.80
N LYS A 417 -26.02 -7.97 5.10
CA LYS A 417 -25.16 -8.67 6.04
C LYS A 417 -25.25 -8.13 7.46
N TYR A 418 -25.50 -6.83 7.61
CA TYR A 418 -25.43 -6.15 8.89
C TYR A 418 -26.78 -5.50 9.21
N SER A 419 -27.35 -5.88 10.37
CA SER A 419 -28.58 -5.30 10.91
C SER A 419 -28.35 -4.62 12.28
N THR A 420 -27.15 -4.75 12.85
CA THR A 420 -26.73 -4.19 14.14
C THR A 420 -25.27 -3.74 14.07
N GLY A 421 -24.82 -2.91 15.01
CA GLY A 421 -23.42 -2.47 15.08
C GLY A 421 -23.01 -1.50 13.96
N MET A 422 -23.94 -0.68 13.46
CA MET A 422 -23.68 0.27 12.37
C MET A 422 -22.50 1.21 12.68
N SER A 423 -22.35 1.64 13.94
CA SER A 423 -21.23 2.49 14.38
C SER A 423 -19.84 1.87 14.21
N HIS A 424 -19.71 0.54 14.08
CA HIS A 424 -18.42 -0.11 13.80
C HIS A 424 -17.87 0.24 12.41
N TRP A 425 -18.72 0.78 11.54
CA TRP A 425 -18.37 1.19 10.18
C TRP A 425 -18.10 2.68 10.07
N ASN A 426 -17.92 3.37 11.18
CA ASN A 426 -17.45 4.74 11.19
C ASN A 426 -15.95 4.78 10.95
N GLN A 427 -15.51 5.68 10.08
CA GLN A 427 -14.12 6.05 9.92
C GLN A 427 -13.90 7.38 10.63
N ALA A 428 -12.87 7.44 11.48
CA ALA A 428 -12.49 8.67 12.16
C ALA A 428 -10.98 8.89 12.09
N PHE A 429 -10.57 10.15 11.92
CA PHE A 429 -9.17 10.56 11.98
C PHE A 429 -9.07 11.96 12.56
N LEU A 430 -7.82 12.33 12.82
CA LEU A 430 -7.48 13.50 13.59
C LEU A 430 -6.33 14.20 12.88
N ILE A 431 -6.54 15.47 12.52
CA ILE A 431 -5.60 16.31 11.79
C ILE A 431 -4.99 17.31 12.76
N GLU A 432 -3.67 17.33 12.87
CA GLU A 432 -2.96 18.36 13.61
C GLU A 432 -2.93 19.68 12.81
N THR A 433 -3.22 20.78 13.51
CA THR A 433 -3.33 22.12 12.93
C THR A 433 -2.72 23.14 13.90
N PRO A 434 -2.28 24.32 13.42
CA PRO A 434 -2.12 25.47 14.32
C PRO A 434 -3.49 25.89 14.88
N ILE A 435 -3.53 26.77 15.87
CA ILE A 435 -4.79 27.40 16.27
C ILE A 435 -5.41 28.09 15.04
N LEU A 436 -6.59 27.61 14.66
CA LEU A 436 -7.40 28.12 13.56
C LEU A 436 -8.40 29.17 14.06
N ASP A 437 -8.66 30.15 13.21
CA ASP A 437 -9.86 31.00 13.27
C ASP A 437 -11.11 30.11 13.15
N GLN A 438 -11.95 30.12 14.20
CA GLN A 438 -13.10 29.23 14.33
C GLN A 438 -14.26 29.65 13.42
N ASP A 439 -14.54 30.94 13.32
CA ASP A 439 -15.62 31.45 12.45
C ASP A 439 -15.33 31.11 10.99
N ARG A 440 -14.06 31.26 10.59
CA ARG A 440 -13.60 30.88 9.24
C ARG A 440 -13.68 29.38 9.00
N LEU A 441 -13.36 28.57 10.00
CA LEU A 441 -13.46 27.11 9.92
C LEU A 441 -14.92 26.67 9.77
N GLU A 442 -15.83 27.24 10.57
CA GLU A 442 -17.26 26.97 10.49
C GLU A 442 -17.84 27.34 9.13
N ASP A 443 -17.55 28.54 8.63
CA ASP A 443 -17.98 28.98 7.29
C ASP A 443 -17.43 28.07 6.18
N SER A 444 -16.18 27.63 6.31
CA SER A 444 -15.56 26.70 5.35
C SER A 444 -16.22 25.32 5.38
N LEU A 445 -16.58 24.82 6.57
CA LEU A 445 -17.28 23.54 6.72
C LEU A 445 -18.68 23.59 6.12
N ILE A 446 -19.42 24.69 6.32
CA ILE A 446 -20.75 24.89 5.72
C ILE A 446 -20.65 24.80 4.19
N LYS A 447 -19.69 25.52 3.60
CA LYS A 447 -19.44 25.50 2.14
C LYS A 447 -19.03 24.12 1.64
N LEU A 448 -18.20 23.40 2.40
CA LEU A 448 -17.76 22.05 2.06
C LEU A 448 -18.93 21.06 2.04
N ILE A 449 -19.77 21.09 3.07
CA ILE A 449 -20.93 20.22 3.22
C ILE A 449 -21.98 20.52 2.14
N ASP A 450 -22.16 21.79 1.78
CA ASP A 450 -23.06 22.17 0.70
C ASP A 450 -22.53 21.72 -0.68
N TYR A 451 -21.21 21.77 -0.87
CA TYR A 451 -20.56 21.33 -2.10
C TYR A 451 -20.54 19.81 -2.26
N HIS A 452 -20.40 19.02 -1.19
CA HIS A 452 -20.31 17.56 -1.30
C HIS A 452 -21.63 16.89 -0.90
N ASP A 453 -22.42 16.48 -1.88
CA ASP A 453 -23.78 15.95 -1.65
C ASP A 453 -23.81 14.68 -0.78
N ALA A 454 -22.68 13.94 -0.71
CA ALA A 454 -22.55 12.77 0.15
C ALA A 454 -22.80 13.06 1.64
N PHE A 455 -22.55 14.28 2.11
CA PHE A 455 -22.86 14.69 3.49
C PHE A 455 -24.38 14.75 3.78
N LYS A 456 -25.19 14.89 2.73
CA LYS A 456 -26.65 14.98 2.77
C LYS A 456 -27.31 13.61 2.60
N LEU A 457 -26.56 12.53 2.33
CA LEU A 457 -27.10 11.18 2.13
C LEU A 457 -27.70 10.59 3.42
N ARG A 458 -28.83 9.91 3.26
CA ARG A 458 -29.57 9.15 4.27
C ARG A 458 -30.05 7.82 3.68
N PHE A 459 -30.32 6.84 4.55
CA PHE A 459 -30.71 5.49 4.15
C PHE A 459 -31.99 5.08 4.85
N LYS A 460 -33.12 5.06 4.14
CA LYS A 460 -34.42 4.72 4.72
C LYS A 460 -34.76 3.25 4.49
N ARG A 461 -35.28 2.61 5.52
CA ARG A 461 -35.79 1.24 5.43
C ARG A 461 -37.23 1.22 4.89
N VAL A 462 -37.50 0.32 3.95
CA VAL A 462 -38.84 0.03 3.40
C VAL A 462 -39.16 -1.44 3.62
N GLY A 463 -40.14 -1.68 4.50
CA GLY A 463 -40.50 -3.03 4.95
C GLY A 463 -39.36 -3.70 5.74
N ASP A 464 -39.32 -5.03 5.71
CA ASP A 464 -38.45 -5.77 6.62
C ASP A 464 -37.00 -5.93 6.14
N VAL A 465 -36.68 -5.68 4.87
CA VAL A 465 -35.35 -6.07 4.32
C VAL A 465 -34.76 -5.08 3.32
N LYS A 466 -35.50 -4.08 2.82
CA LYS A 466 -35.00 -3.19 1.76
C LYS A 466 -34.63 -1.82 2.30
N TYR A 467 -33.49 -1.30 1.84
CA TYR A 467 -33.07 0.08 2.07
C TYR A 467 -33.00 0.80 0.73
N PHE A 468 -33.28 2.10 0.75
CA PHE A 468 -32.96 3.02 -0.33
C PHE A 468 -32.22 4.23 0.25
N GLN A 469 -31.42 4.90 -0.57
CA GLN A 469 -30.76 6.12 -0.17
C GLN A 469 -31.47 7.35 -0.75
N TYR A 470 -31.42 8.47 -0.05
CA TYR A 470 -31.96 9.75 -0.50
C TYR A 470 -31.09 10.89 0.03
N TYR A 471 -31.19 12.05 -0.60
CA TYR A 471 -30.55 13.26 -0.13
C TYR A 471 -31.54 14.06 0.71
N ASP A 472 -31.10 14.47 1.89
CA ASP A 472 -31.88 15.34 2.76
C ASP A 472 -31.52 16.80 2.49
N ASP A 473 -32.34 17.48 1.68
CA ASP A 473 -32.23 18.92 1.40
C ASP A 473 -32.77 19.78 2.56
N SER A 474 -33.44 19.17 3.56
CA SER A 474 -33.97 19.88 4.73
C SER A 474 -32.91 20.19 5.78
N VAL A 475 -31.65 19.85 5.51
CA VAL A 475 -30.49 20.36 6.24
C VAL A 475 -30.30 21.85 5.91
N ASN A 476 -31.32 22.66 6.18
CA ASN A 476 -31.14 24.02 6.59
C ASN A 476 -30.41 23.94 7.94
N PHE A 477 -29.33 24.70 8.10
CA PHE A 477 -28.52 24.72 9.32
C PHE A 477 -28.90 25.88 10.26
N PRO A 478 -30.13 26.03 10.80
CA PRO A 478 -30.35 27.00 11.85
C PRO A 478 -29.85 26.40 13.17
N GLY A 479 -28.56 26.59 13.45
CA GLY A 479 -28.05 26.70 14.83
C GLY A 479 -27.55 25.44 15.54
N ILE A 480 -27.55 24.26 14.91
CA ILE A 480 -26.92 23.05 15.49
C ILE A 480 -26.22 22.25 14.38
N LEU A 481 -25.10 22.76 13.88
CA LEU A 481 -24.10 21.86 13.30
C LEU A 481 -23.61 20.94 14.43
N PRO A 482 -23.40 19.63 14.22
CA PRO A 482 -22.60 18.81 15.13
C PRO A 482 -21.11 19.15 14.96
N PHE A 483 -20.80 20.45 14.92
CA PHE A 483 -19.45 20.97 15.02
C PHE A 483 -19.16 21.14 16.51
N ASN A 484 -18.44 20.17 17.04
CA ASN A 484 -18.17 20.12 18.46
C ASN A 484 -16.91 20.90 18.76
N HIS A 485 -16.95 21.74 19.78
CA HIS A 485 -15.76 22.42 20.30
C HIS A 485 -15.36 21.78 21.62
N LEU A 486 -14.07 21.50 21.77
CA LEU A 486 -13.52 20.97 23.01
C LEU A 486 -12.20 21.65 23.36
N ASP A 487 -12.19 22.37 24.49
CA ASP A 487 -10.96 22.80 25.12
C ASP A 487 -10.37 21.65 25.92
N VAL A 488 -9.31 21.03 25.38
CA VAL A 488 -8.65 19.88 25.99
C VAL A 488 -7.96 20.26 27.30
N SER A 489 -7.62 21.53 27.51
CA SER A 489 -7.05 21.99 28.78
C SER A 489 -8.03 21.83 29.96
N SER A 490 -9.34 21.88 29.68
CA SER A 490 -10.40 21.65 30.67
C SER A 490 -10.45 20.21 31.20
N LEU A 491 -9.84 19.26 30.49
CA LEU A 491 -9.78 17.84 30.88
C LEU A 491 -8.65 17.54 31.89
N GLY A 492 -7.77 18.52 32.16
CA GLY A 492 -6.61 18.38 33.05
C GLY A 492 -5.46 17.57 32.44
N GLN A 493 -4.34 17.45 33.19
CA GLN A 493 -3.12 16.76 32.75
C GLN A 493 -2.89 15.44 33.51
N SER A 494 -3.88 14.54 33.48
CA SER A 494 -3.79 13.22 34.12
C SER A 494 -4.10 12.10 33.13
N GLU A 495 -3.76 10.85 33.43
CA GLU A 495 -4.14 9.70 32.59
C GLU A 495 -5.67 9.62 32.34
N ASN A 496 -6.48 10.13 33.27
CA ASN A 496 -7.93 10.21 33.11
C ASN A 496 -8.35 11.16 31.98
N SER A 497 -7.59 12.22 31.70
CA SER A 497 -7.92 13.19 30.63
C SER A 497 -8.00 12.54 29.25
N VAL A 498 -7.13 11.56 28.97
CA VAL A 498 -7.11 10.81 27.71
C VAL A 498 -8.32 9.90 27.57
N ILE A 499 -8.76 9.28 28.68
CA ILE A 499 -9.97 8.44 28.71
C ILE A 499 -11.20 9.31 28.47
N LEU A 500 -11.31 10.45 29.15
CA LEU A 500 -12.40 11.40 28.95
C LEU A 500 -12.45 11.88 27.49
N LEU A 501 -11.30 12.25 26.92
CA LEU A 501 -11.22 12.66 25.52
C LEU A 501 -11.71 11.56 24.57
N ARG A 502 -11.23 10.33 24.76
CA ARG A 502 -11.66 9.18 23.97
C ARG A 502 -13.17 8.94 24.06
N ASP A 503 -13.73 9.00 25.27
CA ASP A 503 -15.14 8.76 25.52
C ASP A 503 -16.01 9.87 24.88
N ILE A 504 -15.53 11.12 24.90
CA ILE A 504 -16.14 12.25 24.18
C ILE A 504 -16.14 12.00 22.67
N LEU A 505 -14.99 11.68 22.07
CA LEU A 505 -14.87 11.43 20.63
C LEU A 505 -15.69 10.21 20.20
N THR A 506 -15.73 9.16 21.02
CA THR A 506 -16.56 7.97 20.79
C THR A 506 -18.03 8.32 20.81
N LYS A 507 -18.46 9.13 21.79
CA LYS A 507 -19.84 9.60 21.89
C LYS A 507 -20.26 10.44 20.68
N TRP A 508 -19.37 11.27 20.15
CA TRP A 508 -19.66 12.09 18.96
C TRP A 508 -19.96 11.27 17.71
N GLN A 509 -19.36 10.08 17.55
CA GLN A 509 -19.63 9.20 16.40
C GLN A 509 -20.64 8.08 16.67
N SER A 510 -20.85 7.68 17.92
CA SER A 510 -21.75 6.56 18.26
C SER A 510 -23.23 6.86 18.01
N GLN A 511 -23.56 8.12 17.73
CA GLN A 511 -24.92 8.62 17.57
C GLN A 511 -25.40 8.70 16.12
N PHE A 512 -24.60 8.22 15.14
CA PHE A 512 -25.02 8.23 13.74
C PHE A 512 -26.26 7.36 13.53
N ASP A 513 -27.36 8.01 13.14
CA ASP A 513 -28.59 7.36 12.73
C ASP A 513 -28.60 7.28 11.20
N ILE A 514 -28.48 6.08 10.63
CA ILE A 514 -28.44 5.90 9.17
C ILE A 514 -29.69 6.43 8.44
N GLU A 515 -30.85 6.48 9.12
CA GLU A 515 -32.12 6.89 8.52
C GLU A 515 -32.33 8.41 8.62
N LYS A 516 -31.94 9.01 9.76
CA LYS A 516 -32.16 10.43 10.07
C LYS A 516 -30.92 11.31 9.92
N GLY A 517 -29.74 10.73 10.16
CA GLY A 517 -28.43 11.37 10.16
C GLY A 517 -28.27 12.55 11.12
N PRO A 518 -27.21 13.38 10.94
CA PRO A 518 -26.15 13.24 9.94
C PRO A 518 -25.26 12.01 10.17
N LEU A 519 -24.62 11.52 9.09
CA LEU A 519 -23.68 10.38 9.13
C LEU A 519 -22.23 10.80 9.32
N TRP A 520 -22.05 11.96 9.93
CA TRP A 520 -20.76 12.59 10.12
C TRP A 520 -20.78 13.47 11.37
N ALA A 521 -19.62 13.65 11.97
CA ALA A 521 -19.37 14.57 13.07
C ALA A 521 -17.98 15.17 12.89
N ILE A 522 -17.86 16.46 13.21
CA ILE A 522 -16.60 17.19 13.10
C ILE A 522 -16.36 17.89 14.44
N GLY A 523 -15.12 17.88 14.91
CA GLY A 523 -14.74 18.49 16.16
C GLY A 523 -13.50 19.35 16.02
N TYR A 524 -13.50 20.52 16.65
CA TYR A 524 -12.30 21.33 16.83
C TYR A 524 -11.83 21.25 18.28
N LEU A 525 -10.60 20.80 18.45
CA LEU A 525 -9.96 20.58 19.74
C LEU A 525 -8.82 21.59 19.91
N ASN A 526 -8.90 22.45 20.91
CA ASN A 526 -7.86 23.43 21.24
C ASN A 526 -7.35 23.21 22.68
N GLY A 527 -6.46 24.10 23.14
CA GLY A 527 -5.91 24.03 24.49
C GLY A 527 -4.71 23.08 24.65
N PHE A 528 -4.13 22.60 23.54
CA PHE A 528 -2.85 21.89 23.56
C PHE A 528 -1.67 22.85 23.81
N ALA A 529 -0.58 22.33 24.37
CA ALA A 529 0.65 23.08 24.53
C ALA A 529 1.21 23.56 23.17
N GLU A 530 1.91 24.71 23.19
CA GLU A 530 2.62 25.30 22.03
C GLU A 530 1.72 25.82 20.90
N GLY A 531 0.48 26.24 21.21
CA GLY A 531 -0.40 26.86 20.22
C GLY A 531 -0.89 25.89 19.12
N ARG A 532 -0.94 24.60 19.45
CA ARG A 532 -1.46 23.55 18.59
C ARG A 532 -2.96 23.36 18.81
N ALA A 533 -3.64 22.96 17.75
CA ALA A 533 -5.03 22.54 17.75
C ALA A 533 -5.18 21.29 16.88
N GLN A 534 -6.34 20.64 16.98
CA GLN A 534 -6.63 19.46 16.20
C GLN A 534 -8.05 19.55 15.64
N VAL A 535 -8.23 19.09 14.39
CA VAL A 535 -9.55 18.89 13.80
C VAL A 535 -9.81 17.39 13.72
N TRP A 536 -10.87 16.95 14.37
CA TRP A 536 -11.33 15.57 14.37
C TRP A 536 -12.49 15.41 13.39
N PHE A 537 -12.44 14.35 12.59
CA PHE A 537 -13.52 13.98 11.67
C PHE A 537 -13.96 12.57 11.99
N ALA A 538 -15.27 12.33 11.96
CA ALA A 538 -15.85 11.00 11.85
C ALA A 538 -16.95 10.99 10.80
N MET A 539 -16.99 9.96 9.97
CA MET A 539 -18.03 9.74 8.96
C MET A 539 -18.32 8.25 8.83
N HIS A 540 -19.57 7.89 8.58
CA HIS A 540 -19.92 6.51 8.28
C HIS A 540 -19.36 6.11 6.91
N HIS A 541 -18.81 4.90 6.78
CA HIS A 541 -18.21 4.38 5.54
C HIS A 541 -19.23 4.22 4.38
N LEU A 542 -20.53 4.47 4.64
CA LEU A 542 -21.57 4.48 3.62
C LEU A 542 -21.50 5.73 2.73
N ILE A 543 -20.88 6.80 3.23
CA ILE A 543 -20.79 8.11 2.54
C ILE A 543 -19.35 8.54 2.23
N VAL A 544 -18.35 7.78 2.70
CA VAL A 544 -16.93 8.14 2.57
C VAL A 544 -16.05 6.91 2.36
N ASP A 545 -14.95 7.06 1.63
CA ASP A 545 -13.87 6.09 1.53
C ASP A 545 -12.48 6.75 1.67
N THR A 546 -11.41 5.96 1.52
CA THR A 546 -10.03 6.44 1.65
C THR A 546 -9.63 7.51 0.62
N VAL A 547 -10.24 7.54 -0.56
CA VAL A 547 -9.97 8.54 -1.59
C VAL A 547 -10.75 9.82 -1.28
N SER A 548 -12.00 9.71 -0.84
CA SER A 548 -12.84 10.83 -0.45
C SER A 548 -12.18 11.72 0.61
N TRP A 549 -11.49 11.13 1.59
CA TRP A 549 -10.83 11.91 2.64
C TRP A 549 -9.80 12.91 2.14
N ARG A 550 -9.02 12.54 1.13
CA ARG A 550 -8.03 13.44 0.54
C ARG A 550 -8.72 14.65 -0.09
N ILE A 551 -9.81 14.42 -0.83
CA ILE A 551 -10.61 15.46 -1.48
C ILE A 551 -11.21 16.39 -0.44
N ILE A 552 -11.87 15.83 0.58
CA ILE A 552 -12.50 16.59 1.69
C ILE A 552 -11.47 17.47 2.40
N CYS A 553 -10.28 16.94 2.70
CA CYS A 553 -9.23 17.69 3.39
C CYS A 553 -8.63 18.80 2.51
N ASP A 554 -8.35 18.51 1.25
CA ASP A 554 -7.79 19.49 0.30
C ASP A 554 -8.80 20.62 0.03
N ASP A 555 -10.08 20.30 -0.14
CA ASP A 555 -11.14 21.28 -0.36
C ASP A 555 -11.41 22.12 0.89
N LEU A 556 -11.45 21.50 2.08
CA LEU A 556 -11.58 22.25 3.33
C LEU A 556 -10.42 23.23 3.51
N ARG A 557 -9.18 22.80 3.23
CA ARG A 557 -8.01 23.70 3.28
C ARG A 557 -8.16 24.85 2.30
N ARG A 558 -8.59 24.60 1.06
CA ARG A 558 -8.78 25.65 0.04
C ARG A 558 -9.86 26.66 0.44
N LEU A 559 -11.00 26.17 0.96
CA LEU A 559 -12.08 27.01 1.47
C LEU A 559 -11.60 27.83 2.66
N TYR A 560 -10.90 27.18 3.59
CA TYR A 560 -10.30 27.84 4.74
C TYR A 560 -9.30 28.90 4.30
N ASP A 561 -8.47 28.66 3.28
CA ASP A 561 -7.53 29.66 2.74
C ASP A 561 -8.22 30.81 1.98
N GLY A 562 -9.54 30.79 1.84
CA GLY A 562 -10.36 31.86 1.25
C GLY A 562 -10.72 31.64 -0.22
N SER A 563 -10.49 30.45 -0.77
CA SER A 563 -10.97 30.11 -2.11
C SER A 563 -12.49 30.01 -2.11
N SER A 564 -13.16 30.72 -3.00
CA SER A 564 -14.63 30.64 -3.16
C SER A 564 -15.08 29.62 -4.20
N ASN A 565 -14.14 28.97 -4.91
CA ASN A 565 -14.43 28.09 -6.03
C ASN A 565 -13.65 26.78 -5.91
N LEU A 566 -14.37 25.68 -5.65
CA LEU A 566 -13.81 24.33 -5.62
C LEU A 566 -13.71 23.68 -7.01
N GLY A 567 -14.29 24.30 -8.03
CA GLY A 567 -14.43 23.76 -9.38
C GLY A 567 -15.88 23.36 -9.68
N LYS A 568 -16.10 22.80 -10.87
CA LYS A 568 -17.38 22.18 -11.20
C LYS A 568 -17.45 20.81 -10.52
N LYS A 569 -18.59 20.49 -9.90
CA LYS A 569 -18.88 19.13 -9.43
C LYS A 569 -18.88 18.16 -10.62
N GLY A 570 -18.31 16.96 -10.42
CA GLY A 570 -18.44 15.85 -11.37
C GLY A 570 -19.81 15.18 -11.27
N SER A 571 -19.94 13.93 -11.74
CA SER A 571 -21.19 13.16 -11.58
C SER A 571 -21.57 13.00 -10.11
N SER A 572 -22.87 13.14 -9.81
CA SER A 572 -23.37 12.92 -8.46
C SER A 572 -23.23 11.45 -8.07
N TYR A 573 -23.13 11.17 -6.76
CA TYR A 573 -23.11 9.79 -6.25
C TYR A 573 -24.38 9.01 -6.65
N GLY A 574 -25.50 9.71 -6.84
CA GLY A 574 -26.76 9.10 -7.24
C GLY A 574 -26.78 8.69 -8.71
N GLU A 575 -26.22 9.51 -9.59
CA GLU A 575 -26.02 9.15 -11.00
C GLU A 575 -25.05 7.98 -11.14
N TRP A 576 -23.95 8.01 -10.40
CA TRP A 576 -23.01 6.90 -10.34
C TRP A 576 -23.71 5.60 -9.93
N SER A 577 -24.55 5.63 -8.88
CA SER A 577 -25.30 4.47 -8.43
C SER A 577 -26.21 3.89 -9.53
N ARG A 578 -26.97 4.74 -10.22
CA ARG A 578 -27.81 4.34 -11.35
C ARG A 578 -26.99 3.76 -12.51
N CYS A 579 -25.83 4.35 -12.80
CA CYS A 579 -24.90 3.88 -13.82
C CYS A 579 -24.41 2.46 -13.49
N VAL A 580 -23.94 2.22 -12.27
CA VAL A 580 -23.42 0.92 -11.81
C VAL A 580 -24.51 -0.16 -11.84
N GLN A 581 -25.74 0.15 -11.41
CA GLN A 581 -26.85 -0.80 -11.52
C GLN A 581 -27.12 -1.19 -12.98
N SER A 582 -27.08 -0.22 -13.89
CA SER A 582 -27.25 -0.48 -15.32
C SER A 582 -26.05 -1.23 -15.94
N TYR A 583 -24.83 -1.05 -15.41
CA TYR A 583 -23.62 -1.73 -15.88
C TYR A 583 -23.71 -3.25 -15.72
N GLY A 584 -24.19 -3.71 -14.55
CA GLY A 584 -24.39 -5.12 -14.26
C GLY A 584 -25.32 -5.84 -15.26
N THR A 585 -26.27 -5.12 -15.85
CA THR A 585 -27.21 -5.68 -16.84
C THR A 585 -26.72 -5.63 -18.28
N ARG A 586 -25.79 -4.71 -18.63
CA ARG A 586 -25.37 -4.46 -20.02
C ARG A 586 -24.01 -5.05 -20.44
N LYS A 587 -23.03 -5.18 -19.53
CA LYS A 587 -21.64 -5.60 -19.89
C LYS A 587 -21.01 -6.69 -19.00
N SER A 588 -21.72 -7.21 -18.00
CA SER A 588 -21.18 -8.13 -16.97
C SER A 588 -20.96 -9.59 -17.40
N MET A 589 -21.32 -10.01 -18.61
CA MET A 589 -21.36 -11.44 -18.94
C MET A 589 -19.96 -12.09 -18.95
N THR A 590 -18.92 -11.38 -19.41
CA THR A 590 -17.55 -11.91 -19.54
C THR A 590 -16.78 -11.94 -18.22
N GLU A 591 -16.78 -10.84 -17.48
CA GLU A 591 -16.15 -10.79 -16.14
C GLU A 591 -16.86 -11.71 -15.15
N GLY A 592 -18.20 -11.75 -15.19
CA GLY A 592 -18.97 -12.67 -14.37
C GLY A 592 -18.64 -14.14 -14.68
N VAL A 593 -18.43 -14.50 -15.96
CA VAL A 593 -17.97 -15.85 -16.34
C VAL A 593 -16.55 -16.12 -15.83
N TYR A 594 -15.64 -15.17 -15.98
CA TYR A 594 -14.27 -15.29 -15.45
C TYR A 594 -14.28 -15.55 -13.93
N TRP A 595 -14.99 -14.71 -13.16
CA TRP A 595 -15.09 -14.87 -11.72
C TRP A 595 -15.82 -16.15 -11.32
N ARG A 596 -16.90 -16.53 -12.01
CA ARG A 596 -17.59 -17.82 -11.77
C ARG A 596 -16.69 -19.02 -12.04
N ASN A 597 -15.87 -18.98 -13.09
CA ASN A 597 -14.92 -20.04 -13.39
C ASN A 597 -13.81 -20.11 -12.34
N LEU A 598 -13.27 -18.96 -11.93
CA LEU A 598 -12.28 -18.89 -10.87
C LEU A 598 -12.84 -19.40 -9.54
N VAL A 599 -14.05 -18.98 -9.15
CA VAL A 599 -14.72 -19.42 -7.93
C VAL A 599 -15.07 -20.90 -7.98
N ARG A 600 -15.55 -21.43 -9.12
CA ARG A 600 -15.76 -22.88 -9.29
C ARG A 600 -14.47 -23.67 -9.08
N ASN A 601 -13.35 -23.18 -9.60
CA ASN A 601 -12.06 -23.79 -9.36
C ASN A 601 -11.70 -23.75 -7.87
N VAL A 602 -11.93 -22.62 -7.18
CA VAL A 602 -11.73 -22.51 -5.73
C VAL A 602 -12.62 -23.49 -4.95
N CYS A 603 -13.92 -23.62 -5.29
CA CYS A 603 -14.82 -24.60 -4.69
C CYS A 603 -14.37 -26.03 -4.96
N TYR A 604 -13.95 -26.35 -6.19
CA TYR A 604 -13.41 -27.66 -6.57
C TYR A 604 -12.11 -27.99 -5.81
N PHE A 605 -11.23 -27.00 -5.63
CA PHE A 605 -10.01 -27.17 -4.82
C PHE A 605 -10.36 -27.37 -3.34
N ASN A 606 -11.32 -26.61 -2.80
CA ASN A 606 -11.79 -26.76 -1.41
C ASN A 606 -12.47 -28.12 -1.17
N ASP A 607 -13.25 -28.62 -2.13
CA ASP A 607 -13.91 -29.93 -2.08
C ASP A 607 -12.89 -31.09 -2.18
N ASN A 608 -11.82 -30.93 -2.96
CA ASN A 608 -10.74 -31.92 -2.99
C ASN A 608 -9.86 -31.86 -1.73
N LEU A 609 -9.65 -30.67 -1.17
CA LEU A 609 -8.96 -30.48 0.11
C LEU A 609 -9.76 -31.12 1.26
N SER A 610 -11.09 -31.02 1.28
CA SER A 610 -11.94 -31.66 2.29
C SER A 610 -11.99 -33.19 2.14
N LYS A 611 -12.03 -33.71 0.90
CA LYS A 611 -11.94 -35.16 0.63
C LYS A 611 -10.61 -35.78 1.03
N ASN A 612 -9.49 -35.09 0.81
CA ASN A 612 -8.16 -35.60 1.14
C ASN A 612 -7.76 -35.40 2.61
N SER A 613 -8.43 -34.53 3.36
CA SER A 613 -8.13 -34.25 4.78
C SER A 613 -8.98 -35.06 5.76
N GLY A 614 -9.95 -35.85 5.29
CA GLY A 614 -10.82 -36.67 6.15
C GLY A 614 -11.76 -35.89 7.07
N THR A 615 -11.77 -34.55 6.98
CA THR A 615 -12.65 -33.68 7.77
C THR A 615 -13.78 -33.14 6.90
N SER A 616 -15.01 -33.50 7.25
CA SER A 616 -16.22 -32.84 6.76
C SER A 616 -16.23 -31.39 7.25
N ALA A 617 -15.70 -30.48 6.42
CA ALA A 617 -15.84 -29.05 6.65
C ALA A 617 -17.33 -28.70 6.63
N ASN A 618 -17.84 -28.19 7.75
CA ASN A 618 -19.18 -27.63 7.85
C ASN A 618 -19.39 -26.63 6.71
N ARG A 619 -20.44 -26.87 5.91
CA ARG A 619 -20.91 -25.97 4.86
C ARG A 619 -21.10 -24.58 5.45
N LEU A 620 -20.28 -23.61 5.06
CA LEU A 620 -20.68 -22.22 5.12
C LEU A 620 -21.90 -22.07 4.22
N ALA A 621 -23.02 -21.69 4.84
CA ALA A 621 -24.33 -21.60 4.23
C ALA A 621 -24.29 -20.76 2.94
N THR A 622 -24.36 -21.46 1.81
CA THR A 622 -24.76 -20.90 0.53
C THR A 622 -26.27 -20.80 0.52
N ASN A 623 -26.80 -19.65 0.91
CA ASN A 623 -28.04 -19.14 0.32
C ASN A 623 -27.66 -17.86 -0.42
N ALA A 624 -27.47 -18.02 -1.72
CA ALA A 624 -27.51 -16.96 -2.72
C ALA A 624 -28.81 -17.11 -3.50
#